data_AF-A0ABD3MSL6-F1
#
_entry.id   AF-A0ABD3MSL6-F1
#
_cell.length_a   1.000
_cell.length_b   1.000
_cell.length_c   1.000
_cell.angle_alpha   90.00
_cell.angle_beta   90.00
_cell.angle_gamma   90.00
#
_symmetry.space_group_name_H-M   'P 1'
#
loop_
_entity.id
_entity.type
_entity.pdbx_description
1 polymer ?
#
loop_
_entity_poly.entity_id
_entity_poly.type
_entity_poly.pdbx_seq_one_letter_code
_entity_poly.pdbx_strand_id
1 'polypeptide(L)'
;MPPIARNIISSSVRRLTKKRLVAFLTFFILKALCTLVVLTFYMGSRISTVHRLEDSLFMMMRRDGGEVAGGDGGAATLDDTEASSRNAGMGSNSTIQGGVTNNQSSSALMITPNLSDGTLRGKERLWDILQTRNVTRVDADYWATIPTWETVIRNIRRAKDGDGDDVDASPIIHGLETCEAFRRITSSDPAQRRIAPGGMFNTGTNYLSVLLEYNCQNPDRVKKLRGKARRGHGNEWEVPWGKHTPASARGNYSKYPNMKYTIDDVLPVVLIRNPYGWMKSMCRNPYTAEWRGIHDRETCPQLITKVGKKGGRDVEEYNPVEVKYGYGTSHHRSLGHLWNDWYGEYFYGNRSGTADGDRSTDAPFPRLLVRFEDIIFFPYEVTKQVCSCAGGVLGHREDDKDVANGTFHYVVRSAKRGPAHGPASQRNGLIDSWAKYGSVNPKDAYSEEEIRVAMGILDPQLMDTFGYG
;
A
#
# COMPACT_ATOMS: atom_id res chain seq x y z
N MET A 1 -94.18 15.31 45.88
CA MET A 1 -93.50 14.86 44.65
C MET A 1 -92.10 15.45 44.62
N PRO A 2 -91.04 14.66 44.87
CA PRO A 2 -89.65 15.11 44.71
C PRO A 2 -89.01 14.58 43.41
N PRO A 3 -87.92 15.20 42.93
CA PRO A 3 -87.31 14.94 41.61
C PRO A 3 -86.05 14.07 41.72
N ILE A 4 -85.84 13.07 40.85
CA ILE A 4 -84.56 12.35 40.79
C ILE A 4 -84.12 12.01 39.34
N ALA A 5 -82.97 12.57 38.99
CA ALA A 5 -81.91 12.09 38.09
C ALA A 5 -82.16 11.95 36.57
N ARG A 6 -82.05 13.08 35.86
CA ARG A 6 -81.36 13.12 34.56
C ARG A 6 -79.97 13.73 34.77
N ASN A 7 -78.90 12.95 34.57
CA ASN A 7 -77.54 13.39 34.14
C ASN A 7 -76.43 12.43 34.63
N ILE A 8 -76.26 11.23 34.04
CA ILE A 8 -75.01 10.44 34.25
C ILE A 8 -74.41 9.83 32.96
N ILE A 9 -75.00 9.99 31.77
CA ILE A 9 -74.48 9.28 30.56
C ILE A 9 -73.52 10.13 29.68
N SER A 10 -73.28 11.41 29.98
CA SER A 10 -72.51 12.30 29.08
C SER A 10 -70.99 12.30 29.26
N SER A 11 -70.46 11.95 30.44
CA SER A 11 -69.02 12.12 30.74
C SER A 11 -68.13 10.95 30.31
N SER A 12 -68.68 9.73 30.21
CA SER A 12 -67.90 8.52 29.92
C SER A 12 -67.57 8.36 28.43
N VAL A 13 -68.51 8.71 27.54
CA VAL A 13 -68.31 8.62 26.08
C VAL A 13 -67.27 9.64 25.58
N ARG A 14 -67.21 10.84 26.16
CA ARG A 14 -66.20 11.86 25.81
C ARG A 14 -64.78 11.51 26.28
N ARG A 15 -64.61 10.69 27.32
CA ARG A 15 -63.27 10.25 27.78
C ARG A 15 -62.71 9.13 26.91
N LEU A 16 -63.56 8.26 26.38
CA LEU A 16 -63.13 7.15 25.52
C LEU A 16 -62.62 7.64 24.15
N THR A 17 -63.23 8.67 23.59
CA THR A 17 -62.82 9.26 22.31
C THR A 17 -61.50 10.03 22.39
N LYS A 18 -61.24 10.75 23.49
CA LYS A 18 -59.95 11.43 23.71
C LYS A 18 -58.76 10.45 23.78
N LYS A 19 -58.90 9.34 24.51
CA LYS A 19 -57.81 8.34 24.60
C LYS A 19 -57.49 7.70 23.25
N ARG A 20 -58.52 7.38 22.45
CA ARG A 20 -58.33 6.83 21.10
C ARG A 20 -57.70 7.84 20.14
N LEU A 21 -58.10 9.11 20.22
CA LEU A 21 -57.54 10.17 19.38
C LEU A 21 -56.07 10.44 19.71
N VAL A 22 -55.70 10.47 20.99
CA VAL A 22 -54.30 10.64 21.41
C VAL A 22 -53.45 9.47 20.94
N ALA A 23 -53.90 8.22 21.15
CA ALA A 23 -53.18 7.04 20.67
C ALA A 23 -52.98 7.03 19.14
N PHE A 24 -54.01 7.45 18.39
CA PHE A 24 -53.93 7.59 16.94
C PHE A 24 -52.90 8.65 16.53
N LEU A 25 -52.95 9.85 17.11
CA LEU A 25 -51.97 10.91 16.83
C LEU A 25 -50.54 10.50 17.17
N THR A 26 -50.33 9.85 18.32
CA THR A 26 -49.00 9.34 18.72
C THR A 26 -48.47 8.32 17.71
N PHE A 27 -49.31 7.42 17.20
CA PHE A 27 -48.90 6.45 16.18
C PHE A 27 -48.47 7.13 14.87
N PHE A 28 -49.21 8.14 14.40
CA PHE A 28 -48.85 8.87 13.18
C PHE A 28 -47.57 9.68 13.33
N ILE A 29 -47.38 10.36 14.47
CA ILE A 29 -46.14 11.11 14.76
C ILE A 29 -44.95 10.15 14.79
N LEU A 30 -45.08 9.00 15.45
CA LEU A 30 -44.02 8.01 15.50
C LEU A 30 -43.66 7.48 14.10
N LYS A 31 -44.64 7.19 13.26
CA LYS A 31 -44.39 6.79 11.87
C LYS A 31 -43.69 7.88 11.05
N ALA A 32 -44.09 9.13 11.21
CA ALA A 32 -43.47 10.26 10.51
C ALA A 32 -41.99 10.43 10.94
N LEU A 33 -41.71 10.33 12.24
CA LEU A 33 -40.35 10.39 12.77
C LEU A 33 -39.49 9.23 12.26
N CYS A 34 -39.99 7.99 12.28
CA CYS A 34 -39.25 6.84 11.73
C CYS A 34 -38.97 7.02 10.22
N THR A 35 -39.93 7.55 9.46
CA THR A 35 -39.75 7.81 8.03
C THR A 35 -38.71 8.90 7.78
N LEU A 36 -38.70 9.95 8.60
CA LEU A 36 -37.70 11.02 8.52
C LEU A 36 -36.29 10.48 8.81
N VAL A 37 -36.12 9.64 9.83
CA VAL A 37 -34.83 9.00 10.13
C VAL A 37 -34.34 8.17 8.94
N VAL A 38 -35.20 7.33 8.35
CA VAL A 38 -34.84 6.54 7.17
C VAL A 38 -34.46 7.43 5.99
N LEU A 39 -35.20 8.52 5.76
CA LEU A 39 -34.91 9.48 4.69
C LEU A 39 -33.57 10.19 4.91
N THR A 40 -33.25 10.60 6.15
CA THR A 40 -31.96 11.22 6.48
C THR A 40 -30.80 10.24 6.26
N PHE A 41 -30.95 8.97 6.65
CA PHE A 41 -29.94 7.93 6.35
C PHE A 41 -29.78 7.70 4.85
N TYR A 42 -30.88 7.64 4.11
CA TYR A 42 -30.85 7.50 2.66
C TYR A 42 -30.15 8.69 1.98
N MET A 43 -30.53 9.92 2.32
CA MET A 43 -29.91 11.14 1.78
C MET A 43 -28.44 11.24 2.15
N GLY A 44 -28.06 10.94 3.40
CA GLY A 44 -26.67 10.88 3.83
C GLY A 44 -25.85 9.86 3.04
N SER A 45 -26.42 8.68 2.77
CA SER A 45 -25.76 7.66 1.94
C SER A 45 -25.57 8.13 0.48
N ARG A 46 -26.56 8.81 -0.09
CA ARG A 46 -26.51 9.35 -1.47
C ARG A 46 -25.50 10.48 -1.59
N ILE A 47 -25.49 11.43 -0.66
CA ILE A 47 -24.51 12.52 -0.61
C ILE A 47 -23.08 11.97 -0.46
N SER A 48 -22.87 10.96 0.39
CA SER A 48 -21.57 10.28 0.50
C SER A 48 -21.12 9.62 -0.81
N THR A 49 -22.06 9.19 -1.64
CA THR A 49 -21.75 8.57 -2.94
C THR A 49 -21.39 9.62 -4.00
N VAL A 50 -22.08 10.77 -4.01
CA VAL A 50 -21.78 11.89 -4.91
C VAL A 50 -20.44 12.53 -4.57
N HIS A 51 -20.18 12.77 -3.27
CA HIS A 51 -18.88 13.29 -2.80
C HIS A 51 -17.72 12.35 -3.18
N ARG A 52 -17.95 11.02 -3.21
CA ARG A 52 -16.93 10.04 -3.66
C ARG A 52 -16.59 10.13 -5.15
N LEU A 53 -17.52 10.58 -6.00
CA LEU A 53 -17.30 10.78 -7.43
C LEU A 53 -16.60 12.10 -7.70
N GLU A 54 -17.05 13.19 -7.06
CA GLU A 54 -16.41 14.50 -7.17
C GLU A 54 -15.00 14.49 -6.58
N ASP A 55 -14.78 13.89 -5.40
CA ASP A 55 -13.43 13.71 -4.84
C ASP A 55 -12.55 12.78 -5.69
N SER A 56 -13.13 11.92 -6.53
CA SER A 56 -12.37 11.06 -7.46
C SER A 56 -11.77 11.84 -8.60
N LEU A 57 -12.54 12.79 -9.11
CA LEU A 57 -12.12 13.66 -10.17
C LEU A 57 -11.19 14.73 -9.56
N PHE A 58 -11.59 15.36 -8.45
CA PHE A 58 -10.85 16.48 -7.86
C PHE A 58 -9.50 16.11 -7.23
N MET A 59 -9.36 14.93 -6.62
CA MET A 59 -8.06 14.50 -6.05
C MET A 59 -7.04 14.10 -7.12
N MET A 60 -7.47 13.80 -8.35
CA MET A 60 -6.55 13.72 -9.50
C MET A 60 -6.20 15.11 -10.07
N MET A 61 -6.92 16.16 -9.69
CA MET A 61 -6.88 17.48 -10.33
C MET A 61 -6.36 18.62 -9.44
N ARG A 62 -6.04 18.39 -8.15
CA ARG A 62 -5.58 19.50 -7.30
C ARG A 62 -4.74 19.03 -6.11
N ARG A 63 -3.45 19.38 -6.13
CA ARG A 63 -2.61 19.47 -4.95
C ARG A 63 -1.83 20.77 -5.06
N ASP A 64 -2.37 21.85 -4.47
CA ASP A 64 -1.56 22.90 -3.85
C ASP A 64 -2.43 23.81 -2.99
N GLY A 65 -1.89 24.14 -1.81
CA GLY A 65 -2.52 24.92 -0.74
C GLY A 65 -2.32 24.31 0.64
N GLY A 66 -1.08 23.97 1.01
CA GLY A 66 -0.75 23.63 2.39
C GLY A 66 -0.77 24.88 3.27
N GLU A 67 -1.80 25.01 4.11
CA GLU A 67 -1.89 25.98 5.19
C GLU A 67 -0.80 25.67 6.23
N VAL A 68 0.13 26.61 6.43
CA VAL A 68 0.99 26.64 7.61
C VAL A 68 0.10 27.10 8.76
N ALA A 69 -0.37 26.16 9.57
CA ALA A 69 -1.01 26.48 10.83
C ALA A 69 0.04 27.04 11.79
N GLY A 70 0.09 28.37 11.87
CA GLY A 70 0.66 29.08 13.02
C GLY A 70 -0.19 28.76 14.25
N GLY A 71 0.48 28.21 15.27
CA GLY A 71 -0.07 28.01 16.61
C GLY A 71 0.90 28.63 17.60
N ASP A 72 0.62 29.89 17.91
CA ASP A 72 1.26 30.68 18.96
C ASP A 72 0.71 30.29 20.34
N GLY A 73 1.52 30.45 21.39
CA GLY A 73 1.05 30.41 22.78
C GLY A 73 1.79 29.45 23.71
N GLY A 74 2.79 29.96 24.42
CA GLY A 74 3.40 29.26 25.56
C GLY A 74 4.59 30.00 26.16
N ALA A 75 4.34 31.15 26.77
CA ALA A 75 5.32 31.96 27.49
C ALA A 75 5.98 31.17 28.64
N ALA A 76 7.31 31.12 28.64
CA ALA A 76 8.12 30.92 29.83
C ALA A 76 9.40 31.76 29.69
N THR A 77 9.46 32.80 30.51
CA THR A 77 10.61 33.63 30.86
C THR A 77 11.81 32.78 31.28
N LEU A 78 13.02 33.13 30.84
CA LEU A 78 14.26 33.03 31.63
C LEU A 78 15.44 33.73 30.93
N ASP A 79 15.92 34.77 31.62
CA ASP A 79 17.28 35.31 31.76
C ASP A 79 18.27 35.46 30.60
N ASP A 80 18.78 36.69 30.54
CA ASP A 80 20.00 37.16 29.89
C ASP A 80 21.26 36.50 30.48
N THR A 81 22.23 36.11 29.65
CA THR A 81 23.58 36.73 29.58
C THR A 81 24.51 36.04 28.57
N GLU A 82 24.91 36.85 27.59
CA GLU A 82 26.28 37.05 27.07
C GLU A 82 27.31 35.90 26.92
N ALA A 83 27.65 35.67 25.65
CA ALA A 83 28.96 35.97 25.03
C ALA A 83 29.94 34.84 24.66
N SER A 84 30.44 35.02 23.43
CA SER A 84 31.77 34.63 22.89
C SER A 84 31.90 33.22 22.29
N SER A 85 32.56 32.97 21.17
CA SER A 85 32.95 33.71 19.95
C SER A 85 33.62 32.68 19.00
N ARG A 86 33.65 33.00 17.70
CA ARG A 86 34.60 32.55 16.64
C ARG A 86 34.44 31.15 16.02
N ASN A 87 34.02 31.14 14.74
CA ASN A 87 34.81 30.76 13.54
C ASN A 87 33.90 30.90 12.29
N ALA A 88 34.21 31.78 11.32
CA ALA A 88 34.94 31.51 10.06
C ALA A 88 34.32 30.32 9.26
N GLY A 89 33.84 30.41 8.03
CA GLY A 89 33.86 31.41 6.95
C GLY A 89 33.70 30.65 5.61
N MET A 90 32.94 31.22 4.65
CA MET A 90 32.65 30.77 3.25
C MET A 90 31.66 29.59 3.08
N GLY A 91 30.59 29.66 2.28
CA GLY A 91 30.12 30.70 1.37
C GLY A 91 28.71 30.47 0.79
N SER A 92 28.21 31.52 0.13
CA SER A 92 27.01 31.69 -0.72
C SER A 92 25.60 31.49 -0.11
N ASN A 93 25.11 32.56 0.53
CA ASN A 93 23.69 32.85 0.71
C ASN A 93 23.11 33.51 -0.55
N SER A 94 22.17 32.84 -1.23
CA SER A 94 21.22 33.52 -2.12
C SER A 94 19.99 33.93 -1.31
N THR A 95 19.99 35.17 -0.82
CA THR A 95 18.83 35.78 -0.15
C THR A 95 17.77 36.10 -1.20
N ILE A 96 16.81 35.21 -1.39
CA ILE A 96 15.55 35.53 -2.09
C ILE A 96 14.67 36.27 -1.09
N GLN A 97 14.61 37.60 -1.22
CA GLN A 97 13.53 38.40 -0.63
C GLN A 97 12.24 38.00 -1.36
N GLY A 98 11.50 37.06 -0.76
CA GLY A 98 10.16 36.67 -1.21
C GLY A 98 9.16 37.79 -0.90
N GLY A 99 8.87 38.61 -1.91
CA GLY A 99 7.66 39.42 -1.92
C GLY A 99 6.45 38.49 -1.77
N VAL A 100 5.49 38.90 -0.94
CA VAL A 100 4.17 38.27 -0.85
C VAL A 100 3.46 38.52 -2.17
N THR A 101 3.71 37.66 -3.16
CA THR A 101 2.94 37.62 -4.39
C THR A 101 1.60 37.00 -4.07
N ASN A 102 0.52 37.74 -4.35
CA ASN A 102 -0.85 37.24 -4.35
C ASN A 102 -0.88 35.84 -4.99
N ASN A 103 -1.29 34.84 -4.23
CA ASN A 103 -1.61 33.49 -4.71
C ASN A 103 -2.83 33.59 -5.64
N GLN A 104 -2.63 34.12 -6.84
CA GLN A 104 -3.49 33.79 -7.97
C GLN A 104 -3.28 32.31 -8.21
N SER A 105 -4.27 31.53 -7.76
CA SER A 105 -4.45 30.12 -8.09
C SER A 105 -4.46 30.00 -9.62
N SER A 106 -3.28 29.91 -10.24
CA SER A 106 -3.13 29.60 -11.65
C SER A 106 -3.84 28.27 -11.87
N SER A 107 -4.93 28.31 -12.62
CA SER A 107 -5.63 27.10 -13.02
C SER A 107 -4.64 26.18 -13.73
N ALA A 108 -4.35 25.04 -13.10
CA ALA A 108 -3.57 23.94 -13.66
C ALA A 108 -3.89 23.75 -15.16
N LEU A 109 -2.88 23.82 -16.01
CA LEU A 109 -3.05 23.66 -17.46
C LEU A 109 -3.28 22.18 -17.75
N MET A 110 -4.53 21.82 -18.07
CA MET A 110 -4.87 20.44 -18.42
C MET A 110 -4.55 20.14 -19.89
N ILE A 111 -3.71 19.14 -20.15
CA ILE A 111 -3.31 18.70 -21.50
C ILE A 111 -3.86 17.30 -21.83
N THR A 112 -3.94 16.99 -23.12
CA THR A 112 -4.07 15.60 -23.61
C THR A 112 -2.70 15.20 -24.16
N PRO A 113 -1.92 14.33 -23.48
CA PRO A 113 -0.63 13.90 -23.99
C PRO A 113 -0.71 13.38 -25.42
N ASN A 114 0.18 13.85 -26.30
CA ASN A 114 0.19 13.53 -27.73
C ASN A 114 1.63 13.30 -28.23
N LEU A 115 1.77 12.47 -29.28
CA LEU A 115 3.07 12.24 -29.93
C LEU A 115 3.52 13.44 -30.78
N SER A 116 2.58 14.17 -31.37
CA SER A 116 2.86 15.30 -32.28
C SER A 116 3.52 16.49 -31.59
N ASP A 117 3.16 16.79 -30.33
CA ASP A 117 3.79 17.82 -29.50
C ASP A 117 4.90 17.27 -28.59
N GLY A 118 5.17 15.96 -28.66
CA GLY A 118 6.19 15.26 -27.89
C GLY A 118 5.83 14.99 -26.43
N THR A 119 4.69 15.45 -25.91
CA THR A 119 4.31 15.28 -24.50
C THR A 119 4.05 13.82 -24.11
N LEU A 120 3.72 12.96 -25.09
CA LEU A 120 3.54 11.51 -24.89
C LEU A 120 4.80 10.70 -25.19
N ARG A 121 5.82 11.28 -25.82
CA ARG A 121 6.99 10.54 -26.32
C ARG A 121 7.70 9.80 -25.18
N GLY A 122 7.80 8.49 -25.31
CA GLY A 122 8.40 7.61 -24.32
C GLY A 122 7.54 7.39 -23.08
N LYS A 123 6.29 7.86 -23.02
CA LYS A 123 5.34 7.64 -21.89
C LYS A 123 4.08 6.90 -22.33
N GLU A 124 4.08 6.35 -23.54
CA GLU A 124 2.95 5.71 -24.21
C GLU A 124 2.30 4.64 -23.32
N ARG A 125 3.11 3.71 -22.79
CA ARG A 125 2.60 2.66 -21.89
C ARG A 125 1.94 3.19 -20.62
N LEU A 126 2.50 4.23 -20.00
CA LEU A 126 1.93 4.82 -18.78
C LEU A 126 0.61 5.53 -19.10
N TRP A 127 0.54 6.18 -20.27
CA TRP A 127 -0.68 6.79 -20.75
C TRP A 127 -1.77 5.77 -21.09
N ASP A 128 -1.42 4.66 -21.75
CA ASP A 128 -2.35 3.56 -22.05
C ASP A 128 -3.05 3.04 -20.79
N ILE A 129 -2.30 2.89 -19.69
CA ILE A 129 -2.84 2.53 -18.38
C ILE A 129 -3.91 3.55 -17.92
N LEU A 130 -3.65 4.85 -18.08
CA LEU A 130 -4.62 5.90 -17.70
C LEU A 130 -5.85 5.89 -18.62
N GLN A 131 -5.67 5.65 -19.92
CA GLN A 131 -6.78 5.58 -20.87
C GLN A 131 -7.75 4.43 -20.56
N THR A 132 -7.27 3.31 -20.02
CA THR A 132 -8.18 2.22 -19.55
C THR A 132 -9.14 2.65 -18.43
N ARG A 133 -8.87 3.79 -17.79
CA ARG A 133 -9.70 4.41 -16.74
C ARG A 133 -10.48 5.62 -17.24
N ASN A 134 -10.62 5.76 -18.56
CA ASN A 134 -11.26 6.89 -19.22
C ASN A 134 -10.62 8.24 -18.86
N VAL A 135 -9.34 8.25 -18.49
CA VAL A 135 -8.58 9.50 -18.30
C VAL A 135 -8.23 10.03 -19.68
N THR A 136 -8.73 11.22 -20.00
CA THR A 136 -8.48 11.88 -21.30
C THR A 136 -7.56 13.08 -21.20
N ARG A 137 -7.41 13.66 -20.00
CA ARG A 137 -6.56 14.83 -19.74
C ARG A 137 -5.85 14.72 -18.41
N VAL A 138 -4.66 15.32 -18.31
CA VAL A 138 -3.84 15.40 -17.10
C VAL A 138 -3.29 16.81 -16.93
N ASP A 139 -2.96 17.17 -15.69
CA ASP A 139 -2.21 18.40 -15.43
C ASP A 139 -0.83 18.35 -16.10
N ALA A 140 -0.45 19.42 -16.82
CA ALA A 140 0.77 19.46 -17.61
C ALA A 140 2.03 19.38 -16.76
N ASP A 141 2.08 20.14 -15.67
CA ASP A 141 3.24 20.20 -14.78
C ASP A 141 3.45 18.86 -14.07
N TYR A 142 2.37 18.26 -13.60
CA TYR A 142 2.40 16.93 -13.01
C TYR A 142 2.80 15.85 -14.03
N TRP A 143 2.26 15.88 -15.25
CA TRP A 143 2.66 14.95 -16.31
C TRP A 143 4.14 15.09 -16.70
N ALA A 144 4.70 16.30 -16.63
CA ALA A 144 6.12 16.53 -16.85
C ALA A 144 7.00 15.78 -15.84
N THR A 145 6.53 15.55 -14.61
CA THR A 145 7.26 14.77 -13.58
C THR A 145 7.29 13.26 -13.83
N ILE A 146 6.43 12.75 -14.72
CA ILE A 146 6.35 11.33 -15.04
C ILE A 146 7.57 10.94 -15.89
N PRO A 147 8.31 9.90 -15.51
CA PRO A 147 9.48 9.45 -16.26
C PRO A 147 9.08 8.83 -17.60
N THR A 148 10.01 8.80 -18.56
CA THR A 148 9.87 7.93 -19.74
C THR A 148 9.93 6.46 -19.33
N TRP A 149 9.36 5.57 -20.14
CA TRP A 149 9.40 4.14 -19.95
C TRP A 149 10.82 3.59 -19.93
N GLU A 150 11.69 4.10 -20.81
CA GLU A 150 13.12 3.79 -20.78
C GLU A 150 13.76 4.15 -19.43
N THR A 151 13.42 5.33 -18.88
CA THR A 151 13.89 5.75 -17.55
C THR A 151 13.35 4.84 -16.46
N VAL A 152 12.07 4.45 -16.53
CA VAL A 152 11.48 3.46 -15.61
C VAL A 152 12.25 2.15 -15.66
N ILE A 153 12.45 1.57 -16.85
CA ILE A 153 13.13 0.29 -17.01
C ILE A 153 14.56 0.35 -16.49
N ARG A 154 15.32 1.38 -16.86
CA ARG A 154 16.69 1.61 -16.37
C ARG A 154 16.78 1.74 -14.86
N ASN A 155 15.77 2.32 -14.21
CA ASN A 155 15.75 2.50 -12.76
C ASN A 155 15.27 1.27 -11.99
N ILE A 156 14.37 0.46 -12.57
CA ILE A 156 13.82 -0.73 -11.90
C ILE A 156 14.52 -2.04 -12.33
N ARG A 157 15.36 -2.02 -13.36
CA ARG A 157 16.15 -3.16 -13.82
C ARG A 157 17.55 -2.68 -14.16
N ARG A 158 18.54 -3.46 -13.72
CA ARG A 158 19.84 -3.43 -14.37
C ARG A 158 19.75 -4.32 -15.61
N ALA A 159 20.13 -3.78 -16.77
CA ALA A 159 20.39 -4.63 -17.93
C ALA A 159 21.41 -5.69 -17.48
N LYS A 160 21.11 -6.97 -17.66
CA LYS A 160 22.16 -7.98 -17.56
C LYS A 160 23.12 -7.67 -18.70
N ASP A 161 24.40 -7.46 -18.37
CA ASP A 161 25.42 -7.05 -19.32
C ASP A 161 25.35 -7.96 -20.57
N GLY A 162 24.91 -7.41 -21.71
CA GLY A 162 24.90 -8.10 -23.00
C GLY A 162 23.54 -8.53 -23.56
N ASP A 163 22.44 -8.42 -22.82
CA ASP A 163 21.10 -8.57 -23.42
C ASP A 163 20.72 -7.23 -24.06
N GLY A 164 20.75 -7.18 -25.40
CA GLY A 164 20.57 -5.95 -26.17
C GLY A 164 19.30 -5.16 -25.81
N ASP A 165 19.32 -3.85 -26.11
CA ASP A 165 18.33 -2.82 -25.75
C ASP A 165 16.87 -3.09 -26.22
N ASP A 166 16.59 -4.24 -26.83
CA ASP A 166 15.33 -4.56 -27.53
C ASP A 166 14.53 -5.70 -26.90
N VAL A 167 14.89 -6.19 -25.70
CA VAL A 167 14.09 -7.21 -25.01
C VAL A 167 12.90 -6.55 -24.32
N ASP A 168 11.68 -6.88 -24.78
CA ASP A 168 10.41 -6.51 -24.15
C ASP A 168 10.45 -6.75 -22.64
N ALA A 169 10.49 -5.66 -21.86
CA ALA A 169 10.59 -5.75 -20.41
C ALA A 169 9.38 -6.50 -19.81
N SER A 170 9.60 -7.65 -19.16
CA SER A 170 8.57 -8.47 -18.51
C SER A 170 8.76 -8.57 -17.00
N PRO A 171 7.72 -8.49 -16.14
CA PRO A 171 7.90 -8.49 -14.68
C PRO A 171 8.69 -9.70 -14.17
N ILE A 172 9.44 -9.51 -13.08
CA ILE A 172 10.22 -10.56 -12.42
C ILE A 172 9.36 -11.19 -11.32
N ILE A 173 8.98 -12.45 -11.53
CA ILE A 173 8.23 -13.26 -10.57
C ILE A 173 8.98 -14.57 -10.36
N HIS A 174 9.54 -14.74 -9.16
CA HIS A 174 10.18 -15.98 -8.77
C HIS A 174 9.14 -16.93 -8.14
N GLY A 175 9.23 -18.23 -8.39
CA GLY A 175 8.31 -19.21 -7.83
C GLY A 175 7.23 -19.73 -8.79
N LEU A 176 7.20 -19.28 -10.04
CA LEU A 176 6.21 -19.71 -11.04
C LEU A 176 6.28 -21.23 -11.30
N GLU A 177 7.43 -21.84 -11.12
CA GLU A 177 7.64 -23.30 -11.17
C GLU A 177 6.84 -24.05 -10.11
N THR A 178 6.47 -23.39 -9.00
CA THR A 178 5.70 -24.02 -7.90
C THR A 178 4.19 -24.02 -8.12
N CYS A 179 3.71 -23.34 -9.17
CA CYS A 179 2.27 -23.17 -9.42
C CYS A 179 1.54 -24.50 -9.64
N GLU A 180 2.16 -25.44 -10.36
CA GLU A 180 1.57 -26.76 -10.58
C GLU A 180 1.45 -27.55 -9.27
N ALA A 181 2.51 -27.51 -8.45
CA ALA A 181 2.49 -28.14 -7.13
C ALA A 181 1.35 -27.59 -6.25
N PHE A 182 1.15 -26.27 -6.23
CA PHE A 182 0.03 -25.64 -5.51
C PHE A 182 -1.34 -26.14 -6.01
N ARG A 183 -1.56 -26.14 -7.33
CA ARG A 183 -2.84 -26.59 -7.91
C ARG A 183 -3.12 -28.07 -7.63
N ARG A 184 -2.07 -28.89 -7.55
CA ARG A 184 -2.16 -30.32 -7.22
C ARG A 184 -2.55 -30.55 -5.76
N ILE A 185 -1.95 -29.83 -4.82
CA ILE A 185 -2.31 -29.90 -3.38
C ILE A 185 -3.80 -29.64 -3.16
N THR A 186 -4.36 -28.71 -3.92
CA THR A 186 -5.76 -28.27 -3.82
C THR A 186 -6.68 -28.92 -4.87
N SER A 187 -6.23 -29.97 -5.54
CA SER A 187 -6.97 -30.59 -6.66
C SER A 187 -8.30 -31.23 -6.25
N SER A 188 -8.44 -31.67 -4.99
CA SER A 188 -9.65 -32.29 -4.46
C SER A 188 -10.77 -31.28 -4.14
N ASP A 189 -10.46 -30.01 -3.85
CA ASP A 189 -11.45 -28.92 -3.71
C ASP A 189 -10.88 -27.60 -4.26
N PRO A 190 -10.81 -27.43 -5.60
CA PRO A 190 -10.27 -26.23 -6.25
C PRO A 190 -10.91 -24.92 -5.78
N ALA A 191 -12.16 -24.95 -5.31
CA ALA A 191 -12.86 -23.79 -4.77
C ALA A 191 -12.29 -23.27 -3.43
N GLN A 192 -11.40 -24.02 -2.78
CA GLN A 192 -10.67 -23.58 -1.59
C GLN A 192 -9.42 -22.78 -1.90
N ARG A 193 -8.84 -22.91 -3.10
CA ARG A 193 -7.61 -22.20 -3.49
C ARG A 193 -7.71 -20.71 -3.17
N ARG A 194 -6.75 -20.24 -2.40
CA ARG A 194 -6.60 -18.84 -2.00
C ARG A 194 -5.30 -18.26 -2.51
N ILE A 195 -5.33 -16.96 -2.76
CA ILE A 195 -4.14 -16.13 -2.97
C ILE A 195 -4.09 -15.13 -1.83
N ALA A 196 -2.92 -14.97 -1.21
CA ALA A 196 -2.79 -14.07 -0.06
C ALA A 196 -1.48 -13.29 -0.11
N PRO A 197 -1.52 -11.95 0.04
CA PRO A 197 -0.31 -11.13 0.12
C PRO A 197 0.53 -11.43 1.36
N GLY A 198 1.85 -11.47 1.17
CA GLY A 198 2.88 -11.42 2.20
C GLY A 198 3.95 -10.39 1.82
N GLY A 199 4.81 -9.99 2.76
CA GLY A 199 5.90 -9.05 2.52
C GLY A 199 6.26 -8.25 3.77
N MET A 200 7.52 -7.81 3.86
CA MET A 200 7.95 -6.93 4.96
C MET A 200 7.11 -5.65 5.03
N PHE A 201 7.24 -4.89 6.12
CA PHE A 201 6.66 -3.54 6.18
C PHE A 201 7.11 -2.68 4.99
N ASN A 202 6.27 -1.74 4.54
CA ASN A 202 6.55 -0.83 3.42
C ASN A 202 6.84 -1.48 2.04
N THR A 203 6.37 -2.70 1.78
CA THR A 203 6.55 -3.41 0.49
C THR A 203 5.35 -3.37 -0.45
N GLY A 204 4.26 -2.70 -0.08
CA GLY A 204 3.07 -2.55 -0.94
C GLY A 204 2.02 -3.66 -0.82
N THR A 205 2.03 -4.47 0.25
CA THR A 205 1.10 -5.61 0.41
C THR A 205 -0.38 -5.22 0.34
N ASN A 206 -0.75 -4.04 0.82
CA ASN A 206 -2.11 -3.51 0.66
C ASN A 206 -2.47 -3.27 -0.81
N TYR A 207 -1.53 -2.77 -1.62
CA TYR A 207 -1.76 -2.51 -3.04
C TYR A 207 -1.97 -3.81 -3.80
N LEU A 208 -1.11 -4.81 -3.57
CA LEU A 208 -1.30 -6.16 -4.12
C LEU A 208 -2.63 -6.79 -3.70
N SER A 209 -3.03 -6.68 -2.42
CA SER A 209 -4.32 -7.21 -1.96
C SER A 209 -5.48 -6.63 -2.76
N VAL A 210 -5.45 -5.32 -3.02
CA VAL A 210 -6.51 -4.62 -3.74
C VAL A 210 -6.47 -4.98 -5.23
N LEU A 211 -5.28 -5.07 -5.85
CA LEU A 211 -5.13 -5.54 -7.23
C LEU A 211 -5.74 -6.93 -7.42
N LEU A 212 -5.40 -7.89 -6.55
CA LEU A 212 -5.93 -9.24 -6.60
C LEU A 212 -7.45 -9.26 -6.38
N GLU A 213 -7.95 -8.53 -5.37
CA GLU A 213 -9.37 -8.47 -5.05
C GLU A 213 -10.23 -8.03 -6.26
N TYR A 214 -9.78 -7.02 -7.00
CA TYR A 214 -10.51 -6.52 -8.15
C TYR A 214 -10.33 -7.39 -9.39
N ASN A 215 -9.13 -7.92 -9.63
CA ASN A 215 -8.77 -8.45 -10.94
C ASN A 215 -8.65 -9.98 -11.03
N CYS A 216 -8.63 -10.71 -9.91
CA CYS A 216 -8.41 -12.15 -9.93
C CYS A 216 -9.58 -12.94 -9.34
N GLN A 217 -10.02 -13.98 -10.06
CA GLN A 217 -11.12 -14.84 -9.63
C GLN A 217 -10.75 -16.32 -9.70
N ASN A 218 -11.11 -17.07 -8.67
CA ASN A 218 -11.17 -18.52 -8.70
C ASN A 218 -12.57 -18.95 -9.23
N PRO A 219 -12.67 -19.44 -10.47
CA PRO A 219 -13.95 -19.76 -11.10
C PRO A 219 -14.72 -20.86 -10.35
N ASP A 220 -14.03 -21.85 -9.79
CA ASP A 220 -14.67 -22.92 -9.01
C ASP A 220 -15.33 -22.36 -7.75
N ARG A 221 -14.69 -21.36 -7.12
CA ARG A 221 -15.24 -20.67 -5.96
C ARG A 221 -16.41 -19.76 -6.32
N VAL A 222 -16.32 -19.02 -7.43
CA VAL A 222 -17.44 -18.22 -7.98
C VAL A 222 -18.67 -19.12 -8.15
N LYS A 223 -18.49 -20.27 -8.80
CA LYS A 223 -19.53 -21.27 -9.04
C LYS A 223 -20.11 -21.82 -7.73
N LYS A 224 -19.26 -22.28 -6.80
CA LYS A 224 -19.66 -22.84 -5.49
C LYS A 224 -20.48 -21.83 -4.66
N LEU A 225 -20.13 -20.54 -4.72
CA LEU A 225 -20.78 -19.47 -3.96
C LEU A 225 -21.83 -18.69 -4.75
N ARG A 226 -22.13 -19.08 -6.00
CA ARG A 226 -23.08 -18.40 -6.89
C ARG A 226 -22.82 -16.90 -7.02
N GLY A 227 -21.55 -16.51 -7.17
CA GLY A 227 -21.11 -15.11 -7.28
C GLY A 227 -21.19 -14.28 -5.98
N LYS A 228 -21.56 -14.88 -4.84
CA LYS A 228 -21.77 -14.16 -3.58
C LYS A 228 -20.53 -14.05 -2.68
N ALA A 229 -19.30 -14.22 -3.21
CA ALA A 229 -18.12 -14.09 -2.37
C ALA A 229 -17.87 -12.61 -2.01
N ARG A 230 -17.70 -12.32 -0.72
CA ARG A 230 -17.60 -10.94 -0.21
C ARG A 230 -16.29 -10.24 -0.57
N ARG A 231 -15.20 -10.99 -0.70
CA ARG A 231 -13.86 -10.53 -1.12
C ARG A 231 -13.44 -11.40 -2.28
N GLY A 232 -12.83 -10.78 -3.30
CA GLY A 232 -12.54 -11.32 -4.64
C GLY A 232 -12.40 -12.83 -4.60
N HIS A 233 -13.24 -13.52 -5.38
CA HIS A 233 -13.56 -14.94 -5.29
C HIS A 233 -12.34 -15.88 -5.15
N GLY A 234 -11.66 -15.94 -4.00
CA GLY A 234 -10.39 -16.68 -3.84
C GLY A 234 -9.20 -15.86 -3.33
N ASN A 235 -9.37 -14.59 -2.98
CA ASN A 235 -8.30 -13.73 -2.49
C ASN A 235 -8.50 -13.41 -1.00
N GLU A 236 -7.42 -13.52 -0.23
CA GLU A 236 -7.36 -13.17 1.17
C GLU A 236 -6.61 -11.85 1.35
N TRP A 237 -6.88 -11.14 2.46
CA TRP A 237 -6.24 -9.87 2.76
C TRP A 237 -4.75 -10.02 3.10
N GLU A 238 -4.40 -11.15 3.71
CA GLU A 238 -3.04 -11.49 4.13
C GLU A 238 -2.92 -13.01 4.31
N VAL A 239 -1.68 -13.51 4.28
CA VAL A 239 -1.39 -14.91 4.63
C VAL A 239 -1.85 -15.24 6.07
N PRO A 240 -2.21 -16.51 6.36
CA PRO A 240 -2.72 -16.92 7.67
C PRO A 240 -1.85 -16.58 8.89
N TRP A 241 -0.53 -16.57 8.73
CA TRP A 241 0.43 -16.22 9.79
C TRP A 241 0.73 -14.71 9.88
N GLY A 242 0.02 -13.89 9.10
CA GLY A 242 0.16 -12.44 9.03
C GLY A 242 1.12 -11.97 7.93
N LYS A 243 0.72 -10.95 7.14
CA LYS A 243 1.49 -10.54 5.95
C LYS A 243 2.91 -10.07 6.22
N HIS A 244 3.21 -9.55 7.40
CA HIS A 244 4.54 -9.03 7.76
C HIS A 244 5.40 -10.04 8.51
N THR A 245 4.88 -11.24 8.74
CA THR A 245 5.53 -12.31 9.49
C THR A 245 6.38 -13.17 8.54
N PRO A 246 7.61 -13.57 8.92
CA PRO A 246 8.48 -14.39 8.08
C PRO A 246 7.95 -15.83 7.91
N ALA A 247 8.52 -16.59 6.97
CA ALA A 247 7.98 -17.89 6.57
C ALA A 247 8.07 -18.96 7.66
N SER A 248 9.03 -18.87 8.58
CA SER A 248 9.19 -19.77 9.75
C SER A 248 7.99 -19.81 10.68
N ALA A 249 7.13 -18.78 10.65
CA ALA A 249 5.87 -18.76 11.40
C ALA A 249 4.76 -19.61 10.76
N ARG A 250 4.91 -20.00 9.48
CA ARG A 250 3.94 -20.84 8.77
C ARG A 250 3.80 -22.18 9.48
N GLY A 251 2.59 -22.47 9.94
CA GLY A 251 2.26 -23.70 10.68
C GLY A 251 2.48 -23.61 12.20
N ASN A 252 3.32 -22.68 12.66
CA ASN A 252 3.62 -22.47 14.09
C ASN A 252 2.79 -21.34 14.71
N TYR A 253 2.31 -20.41 13.89
CA TYR A 253 1.48 -19.27 14.31
C TYR A 253 0.35 -19.04 13.32
N SER A 254 -0.84 -18.74 13.84
CA SER A 254 -1.98 -18.31 13.05
C SER A 254 -2.57 -17.04 13.62
N LYS A 255 -2.71 -16.02 12.77
CA LYS A 255 -3.44 -14.80 13.09
C LYS A 255 -4.94 -15.04 13.20
N TYR A 256 -5.44 -16.11 12.58
CA TYR A 256 -6.86 -16.43 12.49
C TYR A 256 -7.09 -17.89 12.96
N PRO A 257 -7.39 -18.12 14.25
CA PRO A 257 -7.54 -19.49 14.76
C PRO A 257 -8.74 -20.25 14.18
N ASN A 258 -9.75 -19.54 13.65
CA ASN A 258 -11.02 -20.12 13.18
C ASN A 258 -11.18 -20.09 11.64
N MET A 259 -10.10 -20.30 10.89
CA MET A 259 -10.17 -20.36 9.42
C MET A 259 -10.93 -21.61 8.95
N LYS A 260 -11.67 -21.46 7.85
CA LYS A 260 -12.45 -22.55 7.21
C LYS A 260 -11.67 -23.26 6.09
N TYR A 261 -10.36 -23.06 6.06
CA TYR A 261 -9.42 -23.57 5.07
C TYR A 261 -8.08 -23.80 5.77
N THR A 262 -7.23 -24.61 5.17
CA THR A 262 -5.91 -24.96 5.68
C THR A 262 -4.84 -24.00 5.17
N ILE A 263 -3.68 -24.01 5.82
CA ILE A 263 -2.53 -23.21 5.38
C ILE A 263 -2.09 -23.59 3.95
N ASP A 264 -2.27 -24.85 3.55
CA ASP A 264 -1.90 -25.37 2.23
C ASP A 264 -2.90 -24.99 1.12
N ASP A 265 -4.09 -24.51 1.49
CA ASP A 265 -5.05 -23.95 0.53
C ASP A 265 -4.66 -22.54 0.07
N VAL A 266 -3.61 -21.94 0.65
CA VAL A 266 -3.18 -20.56 0.38
C VAL A 266 -1.87 -20.54 -0.39
N LEU A 267 -1.86 -19.87 -1.55
CA LEU A 267 -0.66 -19.46 -2.28
C LEU A 267 -0.20 -18.09 -1.77
N PRO A 268 0.95 -18.00 -1.08
CA PRO A 268 1.52 -16.73 -0.67
C PRO A 268 2.09 -16.00 -1.87
N VAL A 269 1.74 -14.72 -2.00
CA VAL A 269 2.34 -13.80 -2.97
C VAL A 269 3.11 -12.75 -2.19
N VAL A 270 4.41 -13.00 -2.09
CA VAL A 270 5.34 -12.28 -1.23
C VAL A 270 5.93 -11.12 -2.01
N LEU A 271 5.69 -9.89 -1.54
CA LEU A 271 6.30 -8.71 -2.13
C LEU A 271 7.69 -8.51 -1.59
N ILE A 272 8.65 -8.45 -2.52
CA ILE A 272 10.02 -8.03 -2.28
C ILE A 272 10.22 -6.64 -2.88
N ARG A 273 11.04 -5.80 -2.24
CA ARG A 273 11.30 -4.43 -2.69
C ARG A 273 12.79 -4.18 -2.73
N ASN A 274 13.24 -3.32 -3.64
CA ASN A 274 14.63 -2.88 -3.71
C ASN A 274 15.11 -2.47 -2.29
N PRO A 275 16.18 -3.09 -1.76
CA PRO A 275 16.56 -2.94 -0.36
C PRO A 275 16.92 -1.49 0.00
N TYR A 276 17.56 -0.74 -0.89
CA TYR A 276 17.88 0.68 -0.66
C TYR A 276 16.61 1.52 -0.51
N GLY A 277 15.67 1.38 -1.44
CA GLY A 277 14.39 2.07 -1.37
C GLY A 277 13.54 1.66 -0.17
N TRP A 278 13.62 0.37 0.20
CA TRP A 278 12.94 -0.17 1.38
C TRP A 278 13.53 0.36 2.68
N MET A 279 14.85 0.35 2.87
CA MET A 279 15.50 0.83 4.09
C MET A 279 15.20 2.32 4.34
N LYS A 280 15.29 3.20 3.32
CA LYS A 280 14.84 4.60 3.46
C LYS A 280 13.35 4.72 3.77
N SER A 281 12.52 3.76 3.34
CA SER A 281 11.10 3.76 3.71
C SER A 281 10.87 3.38 5.17
N MET A 282 11.69 2.49 5.73
CA MET A 282 11.68 2.14 7.15
C MET A 282 12.06 3.33 8.03
N CYS A 283 13.02 4.17 7.62
CA CYS A 283 13.34 5.42 8.30
C CYS A 283 12.14 6.36 8.48
N ARG A 284 11.22 6.37 7.51
CA ARG A 284 10.01 7.21 7.58
C ARG A 284 8.89 6.56 8.39
N ASN A 285 8.75 5.25 8.31
CA ASN A 285 7.68 4.49 8.94
C ASN A 285 8.24 3.13 9.40
N PRO A 286 8.82 3.08 10.60
CA PRO A 286 9.51 1.87 11.06
C PRO A 286 8.57 0.79 11.60
N TYR A 287 7.32 1.14 11.88
CA TYR A 287 6.32 0.26 12.49
C TYR A 287 6.81 -0.30 13.83
N THR A 288 7.06 -1.60 13.90
CA THR A 288 7.52 -2.30 15.11
C THR A 288 9.02 -2.60 15.08
N ALA A 289 9.74 -2.09 14.09
CA ALA A 289 11.19 -2.20 14.01
C ALA A 289 11.86 -1.06 14.81
N GLU A 290 12.91 -1.39 15.56
CA GLU A 290 13.64 -0.46 16.42
C GLU A 290 15.15 -0.61 16.18
N TRP A 291 15.86 0.52 16.02
CA TRP A 291 17.33 0.59 15.89
C TRP A 291 17.83 1.99 16.25
N ARG A 292 19.15 2.15 16.45
CA ARG A 292 19.75 3.44 16.80
C ARG A 292 19.72 4.40 15.61
N GLY A 293 19.38 5.67 15.84
CA GLY A 293 19.39 6.71 14.79
C GLY A 293 18.16 6.70 13.87
N ILE A 294 17.14 5.91 14.17
CA ILE A 294 15.89 5.80 13.40
C ILE A 294 15.15 7.12 13.14
N HIS A 295 15.30 8.10 14.03
CA HIS A 295 14.65 9.41 13.94
C HIS A 295 15.53 10.48 13.26
N ASP A 296 16.78 10.16 12.95
CA ASP A 296 17.66 11.05 12.21
C ASP A 296 17.33 10.94 10.70
N ARG A 297 16.66 11.98 10.18
CA ARG A 297 16.20 12.00 8.79
C ARG A 297 17.33 12.08 7.78
N GLU A 298 18.48 12.61 8.17
CA GLU A 298 19.61 12.84 7.27
C GLU A 298 20.46 11.58 7.15
N THR A 299 20.73 10.93 8.28
CA THR A 299 21.70 9.84 8.33
C THR A 299 21.07 8.43 8.33
N CYS A 300 19.77 8.29 8.59
CA CYS A 300 19.10 6.99 8.53
C CYS A 300 19.17 6.38 7.11
N PRO A 301 19.52 5.07 6.94
CA PRO A 301 19.40 3.99 7.91
C PRO A 301 20.58 3.72 8.85
N GLN A 302 21.77 4.30 8.62
CA GLN A 302 22.98 4.04 9.41
C GLN A 302 23.26 2.54 9.58
N LEU A 303 23.65 1.84 8.51
CA LEU A 303 23.90 0.38 8.57
C LEU A 303 25.01 -0.04 9.54
N ILE A 304 25.94 0.87 9.81
CA ILE A 304 27.03 0.76 10.78
C ILE A 304 26.99 1.94 11.74
N THR A 305 27.46 1.72 12.96
CA THR A 305 27.62 2.76 13.98
C THR A 305 29.05 2.77 14.50
N LYS A 306 29.54 3.95 14.85
CA LYS A 306 30.85 4.13 15.49
C LYS A 306 30.69 3.87 16.98
N VAL A 307 31.31 2.82 17.49
CA VAL A 307 31.20 2.41 18.91
C VAL A 307 32.34 2.92 19.78
N GLY A 308 33.43 3.39 19.17
CA GLY A 308 34.56 3.97 19.89
C GLY A 308 35.80 4.06 19.02
N LYS A 309 36.96 4.29 19.67
CA LYS A 309 38.28 4.25 19.03
C LYS A 309 39.14 3.15 19.63
N LYS A 310 39.73 2.29 18.80
CA LYS A 310 40.70 1.28 19.22
C LYS A 310 42.03 1.52 18.51
N GLY A 311 43.03 1.96 19.27
CA GLY A 311 44.33 2.36 18.71
C GLY A 311 44.23 3.56 17.75
N GLY A 312 43.40 4.55 18.10
CA GLY A 312 43.19 5.76 17.29
C GLY A 312 42.29 5.61 16.06
N ARG A 313 41.90 4.40 15.68
CA ARG A 313 40.96 4.13 14.58
C ARG A 313 39.55 3.94 15.11
N ASP A 314 38.56 4.46 14.38
CA ASP A 314 37.15 4.22 14.66
C ASP A 314 36.85 2.71 14.55
N VAL A 315 36.16 2.17 15.54
CA VAL A 315 35.61 0.81 15.49
C VAL A 315 34.18 0.91 15.02
N GLU A 316 33.88 0.21 13.94
CA GLU A 316 32.55 0.16 13.33
C GLU A 316 31.89 -1.17 13.66
N GLU A 317 30.63 -1.10 14.09
CA GLU A 317 29.77 -2.26 14.31
C GLU A 317 28.47 -2.09 13.54
N TYR A 318 27.86 -3.19 13.11
CA TYR A 318 26.53 -3.14 12.50
C TYR A 318 25.51 -2.57 13.47
N ASN A 319 24.56 -1.77 12.96
CA ASN A 319 23.52 -1.15 13.77
C ASN A 319 22.36 -2.14 14.02
N PRO A 320 22.27 -2.79 15.19
CA PRO A 320 21.33 -3.89 15.41
C PRO A 320 19.89 -3.43 15.28
N VAL A 321 19.04 -4.32 14.76
CA VAL A 321 17.61 -4.09 14.58
C VAL A 321 16.82 -5.14 15.35
N GLU A 322 15.86 -4.68 16.14
CA GLU A 322 14.84 -5.51 16.77
C GLU A 322 13.52 -5.34 16.00
N VAL A 323 12.78 -6.43 15.78
CA VAL A 323 11.43 -6.38 15.18
C VAL A 323 10.45 -7.20 15.99
N LYS A 324 9.33 -6.59 16.39
CA LYS A 324 8.23 -7.29 17.08
C LYS A 324 7.18 -7.75 16.08
N TYR A 325 6.95 -9.06 16.00
CA TYR A 325 5.89 -9.70 15.24
C TYR A 325 4.78 -10.22 16.16
N GLY A 326 3.67 -10.67 15.57
CA GLY A 326 2.56 -11.24 16.34
C GLY A 326 2.89 -12.54 17.08
N TYR A 327 3.99 -13.23 16.70
CA TYR A 327 4.41 -14.50 17.30
C TYR A 327 5.66 -14.38 18.19
N GLY A 328 6.32 -13.22 18.22
CA GLY A 328 7.56 -13.03 18.97
C GLY A 328 8.41 -11.87 18.45
N THR A 329 9.59 -11.71 19.05
CA THR A 329 10.59 -10.70 18.67
C THR A 329 11.74 -11.36 17.93
N SER A 330 12.22 -10.74 16.86
CA SER A 330 13.45 -11.13 16.17
C SER A 330 14.53 -10.08 16.31
N HIS A 331 15.79 -10.52 16.24
CA HIS A 331 16.97 -9.66 16.33
C HIS A 331 17.85 -9.88 15.11
N HIS A 332 18.31 -8.78 14.51
CA HIS A 332 19.11 -8.78 13.30
C HIS A 332 20.32 -7.87 13.46
N ARG A 333 21.41 -8.16 12.75
CA ARG A 333 22.67 -7.40 12.89
C ARG A 333 22.55 -5.98 12.31
N SER A 334 21.75 -5.80 11.26
CA SER A 334 21.38 -4.49 10.70
C SER A 334 20.10 -4.56 9.88
N LEU A 335 19.61 -3.41 9.38
CA LEU A 335 18.46 -3.36 8.47
C LEU A 335 18.70 -4.18 7.18
N GLY A 336 19.93 -4.19 6.67
CA GLY A 336 20.30 -5.04 5.52
C GLY A 336 20.22 -6.53 5.85
N HIS A 337 20.67 -6.94 7.04
CA HIS A 337 20.54 -8.32 7.49
C HIS A 337 19.07 -8.72 7.72
N LEU A 338 18.25 -7.82 8.29
CA LEU A 338 16.81 -8.05 8.42
C LEU A 338 16.15 -8.29 7.05
N TRP A 339 16.52 -7.54 6.01
CA TRP A 339 16.03 -7.76 4.65
C TRP A 339 16.42 -9.16 4.15
N ASN A 340 17.71 -9.54 4.25
CA ASN A 340 18.20 -10.84 3.83
C ASN A 340 17.52 -12.00 4.59
N ASP A 341 17.45 -11.91 5.92
CA ASP A 341 16.90 -12.96 6.77
C ASP A 341 15.44 -13.19 6.44
N TRP A 342 14.64 -12.13 6.32
CA TRP A 342 13.20 -12.24 6.09
C TRP A 342 12.87 -12.84 4.71
N TYR A 343 13.53 -12.37 3.63
CA TYR A 343 13.29 -12.92 2.29
C TYR A 343 13.95 -14.28 2.08
N GLY A 344 15.09 -14.51 2.72
CA GLY A 344 15.79 -15.79 2.69
C GLY A 344 14.91 -16.95 3.14
N GLU A 345 14.02 -16.73 4.12
CA GLU A 345 13.06 -17.75 4.58
C GLU A 345 11.98 -18.12 3.53
N TYR A 346 11.66 -17.23 2.59
CA TYR A 346 10.75 -17.53 1.48
C TYR A 346 11.48 -18.02 0.22
N PHE A 347 12.74 -17.63 0.07
CA PHE A 347 13.54 -17.87 -1.12
C PHE A 347 14.28 -19.22 -1.07
N TYR A 348 14.99 -19.49 0.02
CA TYR A 348 15.83 -20.68 0.16
C TYR A 348 15.06 -21.89 0.72
N GLY A 349 15.32 -23.07 0.15
CA GLY A 349 14.89 -24.35 0.70
C GLY A 349 15.78 -24.79 1.85
N ASN A 350 15.19 -25.43 2.87
CA ASN A 350 15.85 -26.07 4.02
C ASN A 350 17.24 -25.52 4.41
N ARG A 351 17.30 -24.68 5.46
CA ARG A 351 18.56 -24.37 6.18
C ARG A 351 19.06 -25.61 6.94
N SER A 352 19.36 -26.72 6.27
CA SER A 352 20.12 -27.81 6.90
C SER A 352 21.59 -27.41 6.99
N GLY A 353 21.88 -26.48 7.90
CA GLY A 353 23.09 -26.33 8.73
C GLY A 353 24.51 -26.42 8.16
N THR A 354 24.74 -26.73 6.88
CA THR A 354 26.11 -26.83 6.36
C THR A 354 26.56 -25.48 5.83
N ALA A 355 27.58 -24.91 6.47
CA ALA A 355 28.14 -23.61 6.13
C ALA A 355 28.76 -23.55 4.71
N ASP A 356 28.94 -24.70 4.06
CA ASP A 356 29.64 -24.85 2.78
C ASP A 356 28.83 -25.56 1.67
N GLY A 357 27.53 -25.85 1.85
CA GLY A 357 26.76 -26.67 0.91
C GLY A 357 25.67 -25.89 0.19
N ASP A 358 25.81 -25.76 -1.14
CA ASP A 358 24.81 -25.37 -2.15
C ASP A 358 23.40 -25.00 -1.60
N ARG A 359 23.11 -23.69 -1.53
CA ARG A 359 21.78 -23.22 -1.11
C ARG A 359 20.80 -23.49 -2.25
N SER A 360 20.01 -24.55 -2.10
CA SER A 360 18.92 -24.79 -3.03
C SER A 360 17.90 -23.64 -2.99
N THR A 361 17.52 -23.16 -4.17
CA THR A 361 16.39 -22.24 -4.37
C THR A 361 15.04 -22.96 -4.41
N ASP A 362 15.04 -24.27 -4.12
CA ASP A 362 13.84 -25.07 -3.98
C ASP A 362 12.95 -24.48 -2.88
N ALA A 363 11.76 -24.10 -3.27
CA ALA A 363 10.76 -23.55 -2.38
C ALA A 363 10.47 -24.45 -1.16
N PRO A 364 10.43 -23.93 0.07
CA PRO A 364 9.97 -24.73 1.22
C PRO A 364 8.48 -25.12 1.11
N PHE A 365 7.71 -24.41 0.29
CA PHE A 365 6.31 -24.64 -0.04
C PHE A 365 5.95 -23.80 -1.28
N PRO A 366 4.84 -24.06 -2.00
CA PRO A 366 4.47 -23.22 -3.14
C PRO A 366 4.26 -21.76 -2.76
N ARG A 367 4.95 -20.85 -3.44
CA ARG A 367 4.94 -19.40 -3.18
C ARG A 367 5.36 -18.64 -4.43
N LEU A 368 4.98 -17.37 -4.50
CA LEU A 368 5.51 -16.42 -5.46
C LEU A 368 6.24 -15.30 -4.72
N LEU A 369 7.42 -14.90 -5.20
CA LEU A 369 8.09 -13.66 -4.81
C LEU A 369 8.00 -12.68 -5.98
N VAL A 370 7.42 -11.52 -5.73
CA VAL A 370 7.06 -10.51 -6.74
C VAL A 370 7.67 -9.17 -6.34
N ARG A 371 8.32 -8.47 -7.27
CA ARG A 371 8.88 -7.15 -6.99
C ARG A 371 7.77 -6.11 -6.77
N PHE A 372 7.95 -5.26 -5.77
CA PHE A 372 7.09 -4.10 -5.50
C PHE A 372 7.04 -3.16 -6.71
N GLU A 373 8.17 -2.99 -7.38
CA GLU A 373 8.28 -2.16 -8.58
C GLU A 373 7.42 -2.74 -9.71
N ASP A 374 7.38 -4.06 -9.86
CA ASP A 374 6.63 -4.69 -10.93
C ASP A 374 5.11 -4.62 -10.72
N ILE A 375 4.61 -4.62 -9.48
CA ILE A 375 3.17 -4.37 -9.27
C ILE A 375 2.78 -2.92 -9.60
N ILE A 376 3.72 -1.97 -9.67
CA ILE A 376 3.46 -0.57 -10.05
C ILE A 376 3.49 -0.38 -11.57
N PHE A 377 4.48 -0.98 -12.24
CA PHE A 377 4.75 -0.75 -13.66
C PHE A 377 4.24 -1.86 -14.59
N PHE A 378 3.96 -3.04 -14.04
CA PHE A 378 3.40 -4.21 -14.72
C PHE A 378 2.19 -4.81 -13.95
N PRO A 379 1.25 -3.99 -13.42
CA PRO A 379 0.17 -4.51 -12.58
C PRO A 379 -0.69 -5.55 -13.31
N TYR A 380 -0.94 -5.36 -14.61
CA TYR A 380 -1.71 -6.30 -15.43
C TYR A 380 -0.98 -7.65 -15.54
N GLU A 381 0.27 -7.62 -16.00
CA GLU A 381 1.07 -8.82 -16.27
C GLU A 381 1.34 -9.60 -15.00
N VAL A 382 1.66 -8.91 -13.90
CA VAL A 382 1.86 -9.54 -12.60
C VAL A 382 0.58 -10.20 -12.10
N THR A 383 -0.53 -9.46 -12.11
CA THR A 383 -1.81 -10.00 -11.60
C THR A 383 -2.29 -11.16 -12.46
N LYS A 384 -2.09 -11.12 -13.78
CA LYS A 384 -2.39 -12.22 -14.70
C LYS A 384 -1.65 -13.49 -14.30
N GLN A 385 -0.33 -13.40 -14.16
CA GLN A 385 0.53 -14.53 -13.85
C GLN A 385 0.24 -15.11 -12.47
N VAL A 386 0.07 -14.25 -11.46
CA VAL A 386 -0.33 -14.66 -10.10
C VAL A 386 -1.69 -15.37 -10.13
N CYS A 387 -2.67 -14.83 -10.85
CA CYS A 387 -4.00 -15.43 -10.92
C CYS A 387 -3.98 -16.79 -11.60
N SER A 388 -3.33 -16.89 -12.76
CA SER A 388 -3.18 -18.16 -13.49
C SER A 388 -2.40 -19.19 -12.69
N CYS A 389 -1.37 -18.78 -11.93
CA CYS A 389 -0.62 -19.66 -11.04
C CYS A 389 -1.55 -20.40 -10.08
N ALA A 390 -2.46 -19.67 -9.44
CA ALA A 390 -3.44 -20.22 -8.50
C ALA A 390 -4.60 -20.98 -9.17
N GLY A 391 -4.61 -21.13 -10.50
CA GLY A 391 -5.73 -21.71 -11.26
C GLY A 391 -6.94 -20.78 -11.37
N GLY A 392 -6.74 -19.48 -11.14
CA GLY A 392 -7.74 -18.44 -11.36
C GLY A 392 -7.69 -17.87 -12.77
N VAL A 393 -8.61 -16.94 -13.03
CA VAL A 393 -8.73 -16.17 -14.27
C VAL A 393 -8.76 -14.68 -13.95
N LEU A 394 -8.21 -13.87 -14.85
CA LEU A 394 -8.42 -12.43 -14.79
C LEU A 394 -9.92 -12.13 -14.98
N GLY A 395 -10.50 -11.37 -14.06
CA GLY A 395 -11.90 -11.03 -14.13
C GLY A 395 -12.34 -10.13 -12.98
N HIS A 396 -13.43 -9.41 -13.21
CA HIS A 396 -14.01 -8.46 -12.26
C HIS A 396 -15.25 -9.01 -11.62
N ARG A 397 -15.53 -8.55 -10.41
CA ARG A 397 -16.82 -8.84 -9.80
C ARG A 397 -17.91 -8.16 -10.61
N GLU A 398 -19.05 -8.82 -10.77
CA GLU A 398 -20.20 -8.24 -11.49
C GLU A 398 -20.72 -6.94 -10.86
N ASP A 399 -20.46 -6.74 -9.56
CA ASP A 399 -20.84 -5.52 -8.84
C ASP A 399 -19.80 -4.39 -8.92
N ASP A 400 -18.64 -4.62 -9.54
CA ASP A 400 -17.68 -3.55 -9.82
C ASP A 400 -18.12 -2.77 -11.05
N LYS A 401 -18.67 -1.57 -10.81
CA LYS A 401 -19.20 -0.68 -11.85
C LYS A 401 -18.16 0.32 -12.35
N ASP A 402 -16.96 0.33 -11.78
CA ASP A 402 -15.95 1.35 -12.06
C ASP A 402 -15.13 1.03 -13.32
N VAL A 403 -15.27 -0.17 -13.89
CA VAL A 403 -14.56 -0.65 -15.08
C VAL A 403 -15.52 -1.36 -16.03
N ALA A 404 -15.19 -1.34 -17.33
CA ALA A 404 -15.95 -2.10 -18.31
C ALA A 404 -15.80 -3.60 -18.03
N ASN A 405 -16.85 -4.38 -18.34
CA ASN A 405 -16.81 -5.81 -18.12
C ASN A 405 -15.65 -6.43 -18.91
N GLY A 406 -14.81 -7.22 -18.22
CA GLY A 406 -13.63 -7.86 -18.81
C GLY A 406 -12.36 -6.99 -18.94
N THR A 407 -12.37 -5.71 -18.53
CA THR A 407 -11.17 -4.84 -18.60
C THR A 407 -10.46 -4.76 -17.26
N PHE A 408 -9.13 -4.84 -17.23
CA PHE A 408 -8.33 -4.77 -15.99
C PHE A 408 -8.58 -3.48 -15.18
N HIS A 409 -8.79 -3.63 -13.87
CA HIS A 409 -9.00 -2.55 -12.91
C HIS A 409 -7.66 -2.09 -12.34
N TYR A 410 -7.12 -1.04 -12.94
CA TYR A 410 -5.98 -0.31 -12.38
C TYR A 410 -6.40 0.47 -11.14
N VAL A 411 -5.68 0.24 -10.04
CA VAL A 411 -5.91 0.91 -8.76
C VAL A 411 -5.18 2.26 -8.80
N VAL A 412 -5.85 3.29 -9.34
CA VAL A 412 -5.25 4.63 -9.53
C VAL A 412 -5.14 5.40 -8.21
N ARG A 413 -6.11 5.21 -7.32
CA ARG A 413 -6.13 5.84 -5.99
C ARG A 413 -5.24 5.08 -5.01
N SER A 414 -4.82 5.75 -3.94
CA SER A 414 -4.10 5.10 -2.84
C SER A 414 -4.87 3.87 -2.30
N ALA A 415 -4.21 2.71 -2.31
CA ALA A 415 -4.72 1.50 -1.66
C ALA A 415 -4.66 1.56 -0.12
N LYS A 416 -3.95 2.52 0.46
CA LYS A 416 -3.96 2.77 1.90
C LYS A 416 -5.27 3.46 2.27
N ARG A 417 -6.16 2.75 2.97
CA ARG A 417 -7.45 3.26 3.49
C ARG A 417 -7.41 3.32 5.02
N GLY A 418 -8.18 4.24 5.61
CA GLY A 418 -8.32 4.39 7.06
C GLY A 418 -7.34 5.40 7.71
N PRO A 419 -7.60 5.81 8.97
CA PRO A 419 -6.88 6.90 9.63
C PRO A 419 -5.41 6.56 9.98
N ALA A 420 -5.07 5.28 10.11
CA ALA A 420 -3.71 4.80 10.42
C ALA A 420 -2.67 5.06 9.31
N HIS A 421 -3.05 5.69 8.20
CA HIS A 421 -2.19 5.97 7.06
C HIS A 421 -2.10 7.47 6.72
N GLY A 422 -2.37 8.33 7.70
CA GLY A 422 -2.35 9.78 7.54
C GLY A 422 -3.50 10.33 6.67
N PRO A 423 -3.56 11.64 6.44
CA PRO A 423 -4.56 12.29 5.57
C PRO A 423 -4.56 11.71 4.16
N ALA A 424 -5.73 11.65 3.50
CA ALA A 424 -5.85 11.10 2.15
C ALA A 424 -4.97 11.85 1.12
N SER A 425 -4.80 13.16 1.29
CA SER A 425 -3.95 14.04 0.46
C SER A 425 -2.45 13.72 0.53
N GLN A 426 -2.02 12.97 1.54
CA GLN A 426 -0.62 12.56 1.73
C GLN A 426 -0.34 11.14 1.24
N ARG A 427 -1.36 10.45 0.69
CA ARG A 427 -1.22 9.06 0.26
C ARG A 427 -0.96 9.00 -1.25
N ASN A 428 0.08 8.28 -1.63
CA ASN A 428 0.44 8.12 -3.03
C ASN A 428 -0.60 7.29 -3.79
N GLY A 429 -1.11 7.86 -4.89
CA GLY A 429 -1.79 7.11 -5.93
C GLY A 429 -0.81 6.36 -6.85
N LEU A 430 -1.35 5.80 -7.93
CA LEU A 430 -0.57 5.10 -8.95
C LEU A 430 0.39 6.06 -9.67
N ILE A 431 -0.11 7.23 -10.09
CA ILE A 431 0.70 8.22 -10.82
C ILE A 431 1.82 8.78 -9.92
N ASP A 432 1.53 9.08 -8.65
CA ASP A 432 2.56 9.47 -7.68
C ASP A 432 3.63 8.39 -7.49
N SER A 433 3.22 7.13 -7.61
CA SER A 433 4.14 6.00 -7.50
C SER A 433 5.02 5.89 -8.74
N TRP A 434 4.52 6.22 -9.94
CA TRP A 434 5.34 6.30 -11.15
C TRP A 434 6.39 7.41 -11.03
N ALA A 435 5.99 8.62 -10.67
CA ALA A 435 6.93 9.73 -10.47
C ALA A 435 7.97 9.39 -9.39
N LYS A 436 7.53 8.82 -8.27
CA LYS A 436 8.42 8.54 -7.14
C LYS A 436 9.39 7.38 -7.38
N TYR A 437 8.92 6.29 -7.96
CA TYR A 437 9.69 5.04 -8.05
C TYR A 437 10.30 4.81 -9.42
N GLY A 438 9.83 5.53 -10.44
CA GLY A 438 10.35 5.42 -11.80
C GLY A 438 11.42 6.45 -12.14
N SER A 439 11.53 7.55 -11.38
CA SER A 439 12.40 8.68 -11.75
C SER A 439 13.78 8.68 -11.08
N VAL A 440 13.96 7.97 -9.96
CA VAL A 440 15.19 8.06 -9.15
C VAL A 440 15.71 6.67 -8.81
N ASN A 441 17.02 6.47 -8.94
CA ASN A 441 17.67 5.26 -8.45
C ASN A 441 17.72 5.32 -6.91
N PRO A 442 17.15 4.34 -6.18
CA PRO A 442 17.16 4.37 -4.72
C PRO A 442 18.54 4.43 -4.07
N LYS A 443 19.61 4.02 -4.77
CA LYS A 443 21.00 4.12 -4.32
C LYS A 443 21.48 5.57 -4.21
N ASP A 444 20.93 6.50 -4.99
CA ASP A 444 21.34 7.91 -5.01
C ASP A 444 21.03 8.64 -3.69
N ALA A 445 20.21 8.05 -2.81
CA ALA A 445 19.89 8.57 -1.50
C ALA A 445 20.93 8.20 -0.41
N TYR A 446 22.05 7.58 -0.80
CA TYR A 446 23.07 7.04 0.09
C TYR A 446 24.45 7.63 -0.24
N SER A 447 25.33 7.69 0.77
CA SER A 447 26.74 7.95 0.53
C SER A 447 27.42 6.74 -0.12
N GLU A 448 28.53 6.96 -0.83
CA GLU A 448 29.32 5.87 -1.43
C GLU A 448 29.74 4.81 -0.40
N GLU A 449 30.11 5.27 0.81
CA GLU A 449 30.50 4.38 1.91
C GLU A 449 29.33 3.52 2.39
N GLU A 450 28.13 4.11 2.54
CA GLU A 450 26.95 3.33 2.96
C GLU A 450 26.50 2.37 1.85
N ILE A 451 26.66 2.72 0.57
CA ILE A 451 26.45 1.82 -0.55
C ILE A 451 27.43 0.63 -0.48
N ARG A 452 28.72 0.89 -0.24
CA ARG A 452 29.76 -0.14 -0.10
C ARG A 452 29.45 -1.11 1.04
N VAL A 453 29.05 -0.58 2.20
CA VAL A 453 28.61 -1.40 3.34
C VAL A 453 27.37 -2.22 3.00
N ALA A 454 26.36 -1.60 2.37
CA ALA A 454 25.14 -2.30 1.95
C ALA A 454 25.45 -3.44 0.97
N MET A 455 26.31 -3.20 -0.03
CA MET A 455 26.73 -4.23 -1.00
C MET A 455 27.46 -5.40 -0.34
N GLY A 456 28.24 -5.15 0.72
CA GLY A 456 28.90 -6.21 1.49
C GLY A 456 27.96 -7.01 2.41
N ILE A 457 26.76 -6.48 2.70
CA ILE A 457 25.76 -7.13 3.57
C ILE A 457 24.70 -7.86 2.75
N LEU A 458 24.17 -7.23 1.70
CA LEU A 458 23.01 -7.72 0.95
C LEU A 458 23.33 -9.03 0.25
N ASP A 459 22.39 -9.97 0.31
CA ASP A 459 22.56 -11.30 -0.25
C ASP A 459 22.66 -11.22 -1.79
N PRO A 460 23.81 -11.59 -2.38
CA PRO A 460 24.06 -11.39 -3.81
C PRO A 460 23.09 -12.19 -4.69
N GLN A 461 22.60 -13.34 -4.23
CA GLN A 461 21.69 -14.18 -5.00
C GLN A 461 20.28 -13.58 -5.04
N LEU A 462 19.81 -13.02 -3.92
CA LEU A 462 18.57 -12.23 -3.92
C LEU A 462 18.72 -10.98 -4.79
N MET A 463 19.86 -10.29 -4.69
CA MET A 463 20.11 -9.08 -5.49
C MET A 463 20.13 -9.35 -6.99
N ASP A 464 20.79 -10.42 -7.44
CA ASP A 464 20.79 -10.82 -8.86
C ASP A 464 19.41 -11.30 -9.32
N THR A 465 18.77 -12.20 -8.55
CA THR A 465 17.48 -12.80 -8.93
C THR A 465 16.40 -11.75 -9.16
N PHE A 466 16.39 -10.67 -8.36
CA PHE A 466 15.40 -9.61 -8.47
C PHE A 466 15.92 -8.34 -9.20
N GLY A 467 17.13 -8.38 -9.75
CA GLY A 467 17.71 -7.28 -10.53
C GLY A 467 17.94 -6.01 -9.71
N TYR A 468 18.34 -6.14 -8.45
CA TYR A 468 18.64 -5.02 -7.54
C TYR A 468 20.14 -4.72 -7.39
N GLY A 469 21.00 -5.56 -7.99
CA GLY A 469 22.47 -5.51 -7.94
C GLY A 469 23.12 -4.18 -8.30
#